data_AF-A0A970Z102-F1
#
_entry.id   AF-A0A970Z102-F1
#
_cell.length_a   1.000
_cell.length_b   1.000
_cell.length_c   1.000
_cell.angle_alpha   90.00
_cell.angle_beta   90.00
_cell.angle_gamma   90.00
#
_symmetry.space_group_name_H-M   'P 1'
#
loop_
_entity.id
_entity.type
_entity.pdbx_description
1 polymer ?
#
loop_
_entity_poly.entity_id
_entity_poly.type
_entity_poly.pdbx_seq_one_letter_code
_entity_poly.pdbx_strand_id
1 'polypeptide(L)'
;MATAAAVRAAPLPGEVDEVTGTVVRVSVDGYAEGPRSSGIAAMATWLVTGRGRTQVPTSDLAGVPTGATVRARLGARRTAAGSRPDQLAEAGRTVLHRQVIAGVGTPTAPGDTAVAAASSPHTVTIALVIPPGGAADTMTLTRLESTVESTVSPFWSEQTSGLVTFTVTRRLGWTTTTTGCDDYFGLWNEIAERTGFVWGPRNHLVLYLGGSPSTCYPGLGTVGGSVESGGYLYVNGSSPTLVAHEFGHNLSLGHSNGLQCDRRPDGRYSSTTRSWTNSCTRREYRDYYDVMGVSWDQLGSLSTFHAQRLGVLAAGQISTVTASSLVTLRPVSGHTGLVSLRVDDPDGGRYVVEYRPASGRDAWLANDSQNWPGLRQGVLIRRVDPTDDAESLLLDGTPTVPLSWSTDFDTALQPGGSLTTWSGRVVIKVVTVSGSRATVLVQVDGKSPTPTVTVLPPTDPERIPRVPLTDPVTTTNRPRTAGHLPRRQVRTVSATTIRR
;
A
#
# COMPACT_ATOMS: atom_id res chain seq x y z
N MET A 1 -21.74 -64.49 12.82
CA MET A 1 -21.32 -63.29 12.06
C MET A 1 -22.07 -62.09 12.61
N ALA A 2 -21.35 -61.19 13.30
CA ALA A 2 -21.72 -59.79 13.55
C ALA A 2 -20.55 -59.17 14.34
N THR A 3 -19.61 -58.56 13.64
CA THR A 3 -18.52 -57.77 14.22
C THR A 3 -19.08 -56.41 14.64
N ALA A 4 -19.25 -56.21 15.95
CA ALA A 4 -19.56 -54.91 16.53
C ALA A 4 -18.34 -53.98 16.42
N ALA A 5 -18.58 -52.79 15.87
CA ALA A 5 -17.60 -51.76 15.62
C ALA A 5 -16.88 -51.33 16.91
N ALA A 6 -15.55 -51.24 16.84
CA ALA A 6 -14.73 -50.67 17.88
C ALA A 6 -15.10 -49.19 18.08
N VAL A 7 -15.54 -48.85 19.28
CA VAL A 7 -15.66 -47.48 19.77
C VAL A 7 -14.26 -46.86 19.75
N ARG A 8 -14.08 -45.81 18.95
CA ARG A 8 -12.81 -45.07 18.89
C ARG A 8 -12.65 -44.32 20.21
N ALA A 9 -11.70 -44.77 21.03
CA ALA A 9 -11.35 -44.14 22.29
C ALA A 9 -10.91 -42.68 22.07
N ALA A 10 -11.24 -41.81 23.03
CA ALA A 10 -10.79 -40.42 23.05
C ALA A 10 -9.26 -40.34 23.13
N PRO A 11 -8.60 -39.41 22.42
CA PRO A 11 -7.16 -39.27 22.46
C PRO A 11 -6.68 -38.70 23.80
N LEU A 12 -5.64 -39.32 24.35
CA LEU A 12 -4.91 -38.96 25.58
C LEU A 12 -3.73 -38.00 25.24
N PRO A 13 -3.09 -37.33 26.23
CA PRO A 13 -2.36 -36.08 26.02
C PRO A 13 -1.09 -36.24 25.18
N GLY A 14 -0.89 -35.32 24.23
CA GLY A 14 0.16 -35.40 23.20
C GLY A 14 -0.37 -35.55 21.78
N GLU A 15 -1.61 -35.10 21.52
CA GLU A 15 -2.28 -35.23 20.23
C GLU A 15 -1.54 -34.45 19.14
N VAL A 16 -0.81 -35.20 18.31
CA VAL A 16 -0.17 -34.68 17.12
C VAL A 16 -1.05 -34.98 15.92
N ASP A 17 -1.67 -33.95 15.39
CA ASP A 17 -2.53 -34.05 14.22
C ASP A 17 -1.78 -33.60 12.97
N GLU A 18 -2.06 -34.27 11.85
CA GLU A 18 -1.64 -33.79 10.55
C GLU A 18 -2.82 -33.11 9.84
N VAL A 19 -2.61 -31.85 9.46
CA VAL A 19 -3.62 -31.01 8.81
C VAL A 19 -3.09 -30.55 7.47
N THR A 20 -3.87 -30.73 6.40
CA THR A 20 -3.65 -30.07 5.11
C THR A 20 -4.72 -29.02 4.92
N GLY A 21 -4.33 -27.75 4.89
CA GLY A 21 -5.26 -26.63 4.81
C GLY A 21 -4.66 -25.39 4.17
N THR A 22 -5.54 -24.49 3.75
CA THR A 22 -5.19 -23.19 3.19
C THR A 22 -4.87 -22.22 4.33
N VAL A 23 -3.77 -21.49 4.19
CA VAL A 23 -3.40 -20.42 5.12
C VAL A 23 -4.36 -19.25 4.92
N VAL A 24 -5.11 -18.90 5.97
CA VAL A 24 -5.96 -17.71 6.03
C VAL A 24 -5.47 -16.84 7.17
N ARG A 25 -5.32 -15.55 6.91
CA ARG A 25 -4.97 -14.55 7.93
C ARG A 25 -6.11 -13.59 8.14
N VAL A 26 -6.23 -13.09 9.36
CA VAL A 26 -7.17 -12.04 9.74
C VAL A 26 -6.34 -10.92 10.37
N SER A 27 -6.51 -9.71 9.85
CA SER A 27 -6.00 -8.51 10.49
C SER A 27 -6.90 -8.16 11.67
N VAL A 28 -6.31 -8.06 12.86
CA VAL A 28 -7.02 -7.70 14.08
C VAL A 28 -6.58 -6.32 14.51
N ASP A 29 -7.45 -5.32 14.34
CA ASP A 29 -7.09 -3.91 14.50
C ASP A 29 -7.51 -3.38 15.87
N GLY A 30 -6.60 -3.34 16.83
CA GLY A 30 -6.81 -2.70 18.13
C GLY A 30 -6.60 -1.19 18.05
N TYR A 31 -7.53 -0.46 17.44
CA TYR A 31 -7.55 1.00 17.47
C TYR A 31 -8.64 1.54 18.43
N ALA A 32 -8.50 2.77 18.88
CA ALA A 32 -9.60 3.59 19.40
C ALA A 32 -9.66 4.82 18.50
N GLU A 33 -10.77 5.10 17.82
CA GLU A 33 -10.85 6.24 16.89
C GLU A 33 -10.33 7.54 17.54
N GLY A 34 -9.38 8.22 16.89
CA GLY A 34 -8.81 9.47 17.39
C GLY A 34 -7.42 9.83 16.86
N PRO A 35 -7.04 11.11 16.88
CA PRO A 35 -5.80 11.65 16.32
C PRO A 35 -4.52 11.31 17.11
N ARG A 36 -4.60 10.57 18.22
CA ARG A 36 -3.46 10.30 19.12
C ARG A 36 -3.35 8.85 19.57
N SER A 37 -4.09 7.93 18.96
CA SER A 37 -4.09 6.53 19.35
C SER A 37 -2.92 5.81 18.71
N SER A 38 -2.04 5.22 19.52
CA SER A 38 -1.21 4.12 19.04
C SER A 38 -2.10 2.88 18.95
N GLY A 39 -2.40 2.42 17.74
CA GLY A 39 -3.05 1.13 17.55
C GLY A 39 -2.10 -0.02 17.93
N ILE A 40 -2.65 -1.11 18.43
CA ILE A 40 -1.97 -2.41 18.40
C ILE A 40 -2.70 -3.25 17.38
N ALA A 41 -1.99 -3.82 16.42
CA ALA A 41 -2.58 -4.71 15.45
C ALA A 41 -1.66 -5.88 15.18
N ALA A 42 -2.27 -7.00 14.79
CA ALA A 42 -1.54 -8.20 14.47
C ALA A 42 -2.34 -9.08 13.53
N MET A 43 -1.61 -9.87 12.75
CA MET A 43 -2.18 -10.93 11.94
C MET A 43 -2.36 -12.17 12.78
N ALA A 44 -3.59 -12.67 12.91
CA ALA A 44 -3.85 -14.01 13.40
C ALA A 44 -3.96 -14.99 12.22
N THR A 45 -3.49 -16.23 12.40
CA THR A 45 -3.36 -17.21 11.30
C THR A 45 -4.17 -18.49 11.57
N TRP A 46 -4.86 -18.97 10.54
CA TRP A 46 -5.61 -20.22 10.53
C TRP A 46 -5.20 -21.11 9.36
N LEU A 47 -5.23 -22.42 9.59
CA LEU A 47 -5.30 -23.44 8.55
C LEU A 47 -6.76 -23.81 8.33
N VAL A 48 -7.30 -23.46 7.17
CA VAL A 48 -8.68 -23.73 6.78
C VAL A 48 -8.76 -24.98 5.91
N THR A 49 -9.66 -25.89 6.26
CA THR A 49 -9.90 -27.16 5.56
C THR A 49 -11.39 -27.27 5.22
N GLY A 50 -11.76 -28.23 4.36
CA GLY A 50 -13.17 -28.54 4.12
C GLY A 50 -13.94 -29.07 5.35
N ARG A 51 -13.26 -29.35 6.47
CA ARG A 51 -13.86 -29.84 7.72
C ARG A 51 -13.85 -28.83 8.85
N GLY A 52 -13.29 -27.64 8.64
CA GLY A 52 -13.15 -26.61 9.67
C GLY A 52 -11.80 -25.91 9.63
N ARG A 53 -11.55 -25.07 10.62
CA ARG A 53 -10.36 -24.20 10.73
C ARG A 53 -9.59 -24.48 12.00
N THR A 54 -8.26 -24.37 11.95
CA THR A 54 -7.39 -24.48 13.13
C THR A 54 -6.51 -23.26 13.21
N GLN A 55 -6.64 -22.48 14.29
CA GLN A 55 -5.72 -21.38 14.57
C GLN A 55 -4.34 -21.94 14.90
N VAL A 56 -3.31 -21.29 14.38
CA VAL A 56 -1.89 -21.58 14.66
C VAL A 56 -1.15 -20.28 14.95
N PRO A 57 -0.07 -20.29 15.75
CA PRO A 57 0.75 -19.10 15.94
C PRO A 57 1.25 -18.56 14.61
N THR A 58 1.08 -17.26 14.37
CA THR A 58 1.49 -16.62 13.10
C THR A 58 2.98 -16.77 12.87
N SER A 59 3.80 -16.66 13.93
CA SER A 59 5.24 -16.88 13.84
C SER A 59 5.63 -18.29 13.36
N ASP A 60 4.81 -19.30 13.65
CA ASP A 60 5.05 -20.68 13.22
C ASP A 60 4.84 -20.88 11.70
N LEU A 61 4.15 -19.95 11.02
CA LEU A 61 3.95 -19.90 9.56
C LEU A 61 4.63 -18.69 8.88
N ALA A 62 5.61 -18.06 9.53
CA ALA A 62 6.39 -16.96 8.96
C ALA A 62 6.98 -17.31 7.58
N GLY A 63 6.81 -16.42 6.59
CA GLY A 63 7.26 -16.62 5.21
C GLY A 63 6.38 -17.55 4.35
N VAL A 64 5.27 -18.08 4.89
CA VAL A 64 4.27 -18.78 4.09
C VAL A 64 3.19 -17.78 3.64
N PRO A 65 2.95 -17.58 2.35
CA PRO A 65 1.95 -16.62 1.88
C PRO A 65 0.51 -16.99 2.25
N THR A 66 -0.36 -15.99 2.40
CA THR A 66 -1.80 -16.21 2.56
C THR A 66 -2.38 -16.82 1.28
N GLY A 67 -3.30 -17.77 1.42
CA GLY A 67 -3.84 -18.55 0.31
C GLY A 67 -3.02 -19.78 -0.09
N ALA A 68 -1.78 -19.93 0.42
CA ALA A 68 -0.99 -21.14 0.19
C ALA A 68 -1.62 -22.36 0.90
N THR A 69 -1.51 -23.53 0.30
CA THR A 69 -1.90 -24.80 0.94
C THR A 69 -0.70 -25.40 1.66
N VAL A 70 -0.85 -25.65 2.96
CA VAL A 70 0.20 -26.20 3.82
C VAL A 70 -0.25 -27.53 4.41
N ARG A 71 0.67 -28.50 4.41
CA ARG A 71 0.61 -29.70 5.24
C ARG A 71 1.39 -29.43 6.52
N ALA A 72 0.72 -29.43 7.65
CA ALA A 72 1.26 -29.08 8.96
C ALA A 72 1.07 -30.21 9.97
N ARG A 73 2.10 -30.48 10.76
CA ARG A 73 2.04 -31.34 11.94
C ARG A 73 1.85 -30.46 13.17
N LEU A 74 0.69 -30.57 13.82
CA LEU A 74 0.28 -29.69 14.90
C LEU A 74 0.59 -30.29 16.27
N GLY A 75 1.11 -29.47 17.18
CA GLY A 75 1.48 -29.83 18.54
C GLY A 75 0.49 -29.32 19.58
N ALA A 76 0.97 -29.00 20.78
CA ALA A 76 0.14 -28.49 21.87
C ALA A 76 -0.54 -27.16 21.52
N ARG A 77 -1.69 -26.89 22.15
CA ARG A 77 -2.42 -25.63 22.05
C ARG A 77 -1.85 -24.58 23.01
N ARG A 78 -1.57 -23.39 22.48
CA ARG A 78 -1.30 -22.15 23.22
C ARG A 78 -2.59 -21.34 23.32
N THR A 79 -2.92 -20.84 24.50
CA THR A 79 -4.05 -19.95 24.74
C THR A 79 -3.56 -18.52 24.83
N ALA A 80 -4.27 -17.57 24.21
CA ALA A 80 -4.03 -16.15 24.46
C ALA A 80 -4.35 -15.83 25.93
N ALA A 81 -3.56 -14.95 26.54
CA ALA A 81 -3.80 -14.50 27.92
C ALA A 81 -4.88 -13.39 28.01
N GLY A 82 -5.42 -12.94 26.87
CA GLY A 82 -6.43 -11.90 26.74
C GLY A 82 -6.78 -11.59 25.28
N SER A 83 -7.48 -10.48 25.06
CA SER A 83 -7.93 -10.00 23.75
C SER A 83 -6.97 -9.00 23.08
N ARG A 84 -5.69 -8.99 23.45
CA ARG A 84 -4.71 -8.14 22.75
C ARG A 84 -4.35 -8.78 21.41
N PRO A 85 -4.35 -8.04 20.28
CA PRO A 85 -4.05 -8.60 18.96
C PRO A 85 -2.74 -9.41 18.88
N ASP A 86 -1.67 -8.93 19.53
CA ASP A 86 -0.37 -9.62 19.57
C ASP A 86 -0.43 -10.99 20.26
N GLN A 87 -1.26 -11.13 21.30
CA GLN A 87 -1.45 -12.40 21.99
C GLN A 87 -2.33 -13.36 21.20
N LEU A 88 -3.33 -12.83 20.48
CA LEU A 88 -4.20 -13.62 19.61
C LEU A 88 -3.43 -14.14 18.39
N ALA A 89 -2.51 -13.35 17.85
CA ALA A 89 -1.64 -13.76 16.75
C ALA A 89 -0.79 -14.99 17.08
N GLU A 90 -0.37 -15.14 18.34
CA GLU A 90 0.50 -16.24 18.79
C GLU A 90 -0.25 -17.38 19.51
N ALA A 91 -1.58 -17.34 19.51
CA ALA A 91 -2.44 -18.39 20.05
C ALA A 91 -2.70 -19.50 19.02
N GLY A 92 -3.22 -20.65 19.49
CA GLY A 92 -3.61 -21.77 18.65
C GLY A 92 -2.71 -23.00 18.81
N ARG A 93 -2.84 -23.97 17.90
CA ARG A 93 -2.02 -25.20 17.90
C ARG A 93 -0.64 -24.88 17.34
N THR A 94 0.43 -25.18 18.07
CA THR A 94 1.81 -25.01 17.60
C THR A 94 2.06 -25.81 16.32
N VAL A 95 2.86 -25.30 15.40
CA VAL A 95 3.27 -26.04 14.19
C VAL A 95 4.65 -26.63 14.42
N LEU A 96 4.70 -27.96 14.58
CA LEU A 96 5.95 -28.70 14.80
C LEU A 96 6.72 -28.93 13.49
N HIS A 97 5.99 -29.07 12.38
CA HIS A 97 6.54 -29.23 11.05
C HIS A 97 5.56 -28.68 10.03
N ARG A 98 6.06 -28.06 8.95
CA ARG A 98 5.25 -27.51 7.86
C ARG A 98 5.87 -27.80 6.50
N GLN A 99 5.02 -28.05 5.52
CA GLN A 99 5.39 -28.18 4.11
C GLN A 99 4.37 -27.43 3.26
N VAL A 100 4.83 -26.49 2.42
CA VAL A 100 3.97 -25.85 1.42
C VAL A 100 3.73 -26.83 0.28
N ILE A 101 2.48 -27.23 0.08
CA ILE A 101 2.07 -28.20 -0.94
C ILE A 101 1.64 -27.49 -2.23
N ALA A 102 1.03 -26.31 -2.10
CA ALA A 102 0.73 -25.43 -3.21
C ALA A 102 0.97 -23.98 -2.77
N GLY A 103 1.80 -23.26 -3.52
CA GLY A 103 1.96 -21.81 -3.32
C GLY A 103 0.77 -21.04 -3.87
N VAL A 104 0.64 -19.78 -3.48
CA VAL A 104 -0.08 -18.79 -4.29
C VAL A 104 0.82 -18.39 -5.44
N GLY A 105 0.24 -18.18 -6.62
CA GLY A 105 0.99 -17.61 -7.74
C GLY A 105 1.67 -16.33 -7.27
N THR A 106 2.99 -16.22 -7.46
CA THR A 106 3.69 -14.95 -7.26
C THR A 106 3.03 -13.91 -8.16
N PRO A 107 2.75 -12.68 -7.67
CA PRO A 107 2.50 -11.57 -8.57
C PRO A 107 3.66 -11.54 -9.56
N THR A 108 3.36 -11.73 -10.84
CA THR A 108 4.37 -11.72 -11.90
C THR A 108 5.15 -10.42 -11.75
N ALA A 109 6.49 -10.48 -11.78
CA ALA A 109 7.29 -9.27 -11.90
C ALA A 109 6.71 -8.40 -13.04
N PRO A 110 6.68 -7.07 -12.92
CA PRO A 110 6.11 -6.22 -13.96
C PRO A 110 6.85 -6.50 -15.26
N GLY A 111 6.20 -7.24 -16.15
CA GLY A 111 6.69 -7.63 -17.45
C GLY A 111 5.56 -7.40 -18.42
N ASP A 112 5.75 -6.46 -19.35
CA ASP A 112 5.08 -6.18 -20.63
C ASP A 112 3.58 -6.49 -20.83
N THR A 113 2.81 -6.78 -19.79
CA THR A 113 1.36 -6.89 -19.88
C THR A 113 0.78 -5.50 -19.69
N ALA A 114 0.15 -5.01 -20.76
CA ALA A 114 -0.78 -3.90 -20.72
C ALA A 114 -1.68 -4.03 -19.47
N VAL A 115 -1.97 -2.88 -18.83
CA VAL A 115 -2.96 -2.78 -17.75
C VAL A 115 -4.17 -3.65 -18.15
N ALA A 116 -4.43 -4.70 -17.37
CA ALA A 116 -5.45 -5.68 -17.70
C ALA A 116 -6.78 -4.96 -17.98
N ALA A 117 -7.51 -5.42 -18.99
CA ALA A 117 -8.83 -4.90 -19.32
C ALA A 117 -9.72 -4.84 -18.06
N ALA A 118 -10.64 -3.87 -18.01
CA ALA A 118 -11.55 -3.66 -16.88
C ALA A 118 -12.10 -5.02 -16.39
N SER A 119 -11.70 -5.37 -15.17
CA SER A 119 -12.12 -6.63 -14.57
C SER A 119 -13.58 -6.53 -14.12
N SER A 120 -14.27 -7.67 -14.01
CA SER A 120 -15.63 -7.66 -13.44
C SER A 120 -15.58 -7.12 -12.01
N PRO A 121 -16.50 -6.23 -11.59
CA PRO A 121 -16.50 -5.68 -10.24
C PRO A 121 -16.46 -6.76 -9.16
N HIS A 122 -15.81 -6.44 -8.05
CA HIS A 122 -15.93 -7.20 -6.83
C HIS A 122 -17.35 -7.09 -6.29
N THR A 123 -18.01 -8.21 -6.05
CA THR A 123 -19.36 -8.26 -5.51
C THR A 123 -19.33 -8.18 -3.99
N VAL A 124 -20.20 -7.35 -3.42
CA VAL A 124 -20.28 -7.11 -1.99
C VAL A 124 -21.66 -7.50 -1.47
N THR A 125 -21.68 -8.30 -0.42
CA THR A 125 -22.86 -8.51 0.43
C THR A 125 -22.67 -7.66 1.68
N ILE A 126 -23.62 -6.79 2.00
CA ILE A 126 -23.58 -5.95 3.20
C ILE A 126 -24.64 -6.39 4.21
N ALA A 127 -24.32 -6.30 5.51
CA ALA A 127 -25.29 -6.53 6.58
C ALA A 127 -25.11 -5.56 7.75
N LEU A 128 -26.21 -5.17 8.38
CA LEU A 128 -26.18 -4.48 9.67
C LEU A 128 -26.40 -5.51 10.78
N VAL A 129 -25.47 -5.62 11.71
CA VAL A 129 -25.39 -6.74 12.66
C VAL A 129 -25.33 -6.23 14.09
N ILE A 130 -26.16 -6.82 14.94
CA ILE A 130 -26.17 -6.57 16.38
C ILE A 130 -25.53 -7.80 17.04
N PRO A 131 -24.24 -7.75 17.41
CA PRO A 131 -23.62 -8.82 18.18
C PRO A 131 -24.20 -8.88 19.61
N PRO A 132 -24.02 -10.00 20.35
CA PRO A 132 -24.38 -10.08 21.76
C PRO A 132 -23.82 -8.89 22.56
N GLY A 133 -24.71 -8.19 23.28
CA GLY A 133 -24.35 -6.98 24.04
C GLY A 133 -24.34 -5.67 23.23
N GLY A 134 -24.57 -5.74 21.91
CA GLY A 134 -24.71 -4.56 21.05
C GLY A 134 -26.15 -4.05 20.92
N ALA A 135 -26.33 -2.97 20.15
CA ALA A 135 -27.64 -2.41 19.84
C ALA A 135 -27.63 -1.74 18.45
N ALA A 136 -28.75 -1.74 17.74
CA ALA A 136 -28.85 -0.96 16.50
C ALA A 136 -28.62 0.53 16.77
N ASP A 137 -27.91 1.20 15.86
CA ASP A 137 -27.67 2.64 15.87
C ASP A 137 -28.31 3.31 14.65
N THR A 138 -27.91 4.55 14.34
CA THR A 138 -28.45 5.34 13.23
C THR A 138 -27.95 4.90 11.84
N MET A 139 -27.10 3.87 11.76
CA MET A 139 -26.64 3.32 10.49
C MET A 139 -27.80 2.73 9.69
N THR A 140 -27.71 2.90 8.38
CA THR A 140 -28.67 2.35 7.42
C THR A 140 -27.94 1.60 6.32
N LEU A 141 -28.62 0.66 5.68
CA LEU A 141 -28.08 -0.05 4.52
C LEU A 141 -27.70 0.92 3.40
N THR A 142 -28.53 1.93 3.15
CA THR A 142 -28.27 2.97 2.15
C THR A 142 -26.98 3.73 2.44
N ARG A 143 -26.71 4.06 3.71
CA ARG A 143 -25.48 4.76 4.09
C ARG A 143 -24.26 3.87 3.92
N LEU A 144 -24.32 2.60 4.37
CA LEU A 144 -23.22 1.66 4.22
C LEU A 144 -22.93 1.36 2.73
N GLU A 145 -23.97 1.14 1.94
CA GLU A 145 -23.88 0.97 0.49
C GLU A 145 -23.26 2.20 -0.18
N SER A 146 -23.70 3.41 0.18
CA SER A 146 -23.12 4.65 -0.34
C SER A 146 -21.65 4.78 0.04
N THR A 147 -21.24 4.43 1.26
CA THR A 147 -19.82 4.37 1.64
C THR A 147 -19.03 3.45 0.71
N VAL A 148 -19.54 2.24 0.45
CA VAL A 148 -18.89 1.26 -0.44
C VAL A 148 -18.83 1.75 -1.89
N GLU A 149 -19.95 2.13 -2.49
CA GLU A 149 -20.04 2.39 -3.92
C GLU A 149 -19.67 3.81 -4.32
N SER A 150 -19.92 4.79 -3.46
CA SER A 150 -19.71 6.21 -3.78
C SER A 150 -18.38 6.76 -3.26
N THR A 151 -17.67 6.06 -2.37
CA THR A 151 -16.39 6.53 -1.83
C THR A 151 -15.28 5.48 -1.94
N VAL A 152 -15.51 4.28 -1.43
CA VAL A 152 -14.48 3.22 -1.39
C VAL A 152 -14.19 2.66 -2.79
N SER A 153 -15.23 2.36 -3.57
CA SER A 153 -15.09 1.85 -4.94
C SER A 153 -14.38 2.85 -5.88
N PRO A 154 -14.74 4.16 -5.92
CA PRO A 154 -14.00 5.15 -6.68
C PRO A 154 -12.54 5.31 -6.24
N PHE A 155 -12.26 5.25 -4.93
CA PHE A 155 -10.89 5.26 -4.42
C PHE A 155 -10.08 4.10 -4.99
N TRP A 156 -10.52 2.86 -4.78
CA TRP A 156 -9.81 1.69 -5.27
C TRP A 156 -9.70 1.66 -6.79
N SER A 157 -10.74 2.09 -7.50
CA SER A 157 -10.70 2.23 -8.96
C SER A 157 -9.63 3.20 -9.42
N GLU A 158 -9.53 4.37 -8.79
CA GLU A 158 -8.49 5.35 -9.12
C GLU A 158 -7.09 4.79 -8.82
N GLN A 159 -6.90 4.22 -7.62
CA GLN A 159 -5.58 3.73 -7.18
C GLN A 159 -5.09 2.51 -7.94
N THR A 160 -5.97 1.78 -8.62
CA THR A 160 -5.67 0.55 -9.36
C THR A 160 -5.88 0.68 -10.86
N SER A 161 -6.02 1.90 -11.39
CA SER A 161 -6.29 2.16 -12.83
C SER A 161 -7.51 1.40 -13.37
N GLY A 162 -8.56 1.30 -12.56
CA GLY A 162 -9.82 0.64 -12.89
C GLY A 162 -9.85 -0.87 -12.67
N LEU A 163 -8.76 -1.47 -12.18
CA LEU A 163 -8.70 -2.92 -11.93
C LEU A 163 -9.63 -3.35 -10.79
N VAL A 164 -9.82 -2.51 -9.77
CA VAL A 164 -10.67 -2.83 -8.61
C VAL A 164 -11.84 -1.85 -8.54
N THR A 165 -13.05 -2.40 -8.58
CA THR A 165 -14.29 -1.70 -8.26
C THR A 165 -15.12 -2.61 -7.36
N PHE A 166 -15.94 -2.03 -6.50
CA PHE A 166 -16.87 -2.75 -5.62
C PHE A 166 -18.32 -2.41 -5.97
N THR A 167 -19.19 -3.42 -5.95
CA THR A 167 -20.63 -3.28 -6.20
C THR A 167 -21.42 -4.11 -5.19
N VAL A 168 -22.37 -3.49 -4.51
CA VAL A 168 -23.25 -4.13 -3.54
C VAL A 168 -24.36 -4.88 -4.26
N THR A 169 -24.35 -6.20 -4.14
CA THR A 169 -25.29 -7.10 -4.83
C THR A 169 -26.35 -7.70 -3.91
N ARG A 170 -26.09 -7.73 -2.60
CA ARG A 170 -27.02 -8.25 -1.60
C ARG A 170 -26.92 -7.46 -0.30
N ARG A 171 -28.06 -7.34 0.41
CA ARG A 171 -28.22 -6.51 1.61
C ARG A 171 -29.02 -7.27 2.66
N LEU A 172 -28.63 -7.15 3.92
CA LEU A 172 -29.38 -7.64 5.07
C LEU A 172 -29.51 -6.54 6.12
N GLY A 173 -30.75 -6.19 6.46
CA GLY A 173 -31.01 -5.17 7.50
C GLY A 173 -30.56 -5.63 8.89
N TRP A 174 -30.80 -4.78 9.89
CA TRP A 174 -30.45 -5.07 11.29
C TRP A 174 -30.85 -6.48 11.71
N THR A 175 -29.85 -7.27 12.10
CA THR A 175 -30.04 -8.65 12.49
C THR A 175 -29.21 -8.96 13.73
N THR A 176 -29.82 -9.64 14.69
CA THR A 176 -29.11 -10.09 15.90
C THR A 176 -28.35 -11.37 15.60
N THR A 177 -27.17 -11.51 16.22
CA THR A 177 -26.36 -12.73 16.13
C THR A 177 -26.22 -13.40 17.48
N THR A 178 -26.00 -14.72 17.45
CA THR A 178 -25.69 -15.50 18.66
C THR A 178 -24.20 -15.50 18.95
N THR A 179 -23.38 -15.36 17.91
CA THR A 179 -21.93 -15.32 18.01
C THR A 179 -21.43 -13.90 18.26
N GLY A 180 -20.48 -13.74 19.19
CA GLY A 180 -19.85 -12.45 19.51
C GLY A 180 -18.54 -12.19 18.75
N CYS A 181 -17.93 -11.05 19.04
CA CYS A 181 -16.64 -10.65 18.47
C CYS A 181 -15.45 -11.42 19.04
N ASP A 182 -15.65 -12.40 19.92
CA ASP A 182 -14.63 -13.35 20.34
C ASP A 182 -14.48 -14.54 19.37
N ASP A 183 -15.49 -14.77 18.51
CA ASP A 183 -15.44 -15.70 17.37
C ASP A 183 -15.83 -14.98 16.07
N TYR A 184 -14.87 -14.25 15.50
CA TYR A 184 -15.05 -13.47 14.26
C TYR A 184 -15.62 -14.30 13.12
N PHE A 185 -15.16 -15.54 13.00
CA PHE A 185 -15.60 -16.41 11.94
C PHE A 185 -17.00 -16.96 12.16
N GLY A 186 -17.37 -17.33 13.39
CA GLY A 186 -18.75 -17.71 13.69
C GLY A 186 -19.73 -16.57 13.41
N LEU A 187 -19.36 -15.34 13.76
CA LEU A 187 -20.12 -14.13 13.44
C LEU A 187 -20.32 -13.98 11.91
N TRP A 188 -19.25 -14.08 11.11
CA TRP A 188 -19.36 -14.01 9.66
C TRP A 188 -20.17 -15.18 9.05
N ASN A 189 -20.00 -16.41 9.54
CA ASN A 189 -20.73 -17.55 8.98
C ASN A 189 -22.23 -17.44 9.25
N GLU A 190 -22.62 -16.97 10.45
CA GLU A 190 -24.04 -16.79 10.80
C GLU A 190 -24.73 -15.84 9.81
N ILE A 191 -24.04 -14.75 9.43
CA ILE A 191 -24.54 -13.83 8.41
C ILE A 191 -24.42 -14.42 7.01
N ALA A 192 -23.34 -15.13 6.70
CA ALA A 192 -23.17 -15.77 5.40
C ALA A 192 -24.28 -16.77 5.11
N GLU A 193 -24.71 -17.57 6.09
CA GLU A 193 -25.84 -18.49 5.98
C GLU A 193 -27.15 -17.76 5.71
N ARG A 194 -27.45 -16.69 6.47
CA ARG A 194 -28.67 -15.88 6.28
C ARG A 194 -28.71 -15.16 4.94
N THR A 195 -27.54 -14.79 4.43
CA THR A 195 -27.40 -14.07 3.16
C THR A 195 -27.01 -14.96 2.00
N GLY A 196 -26.88 -16.28 2.17
CA GLY A 196 -26.37 -17.17 1.12
C GLY A 196 -25.02 -16.75 0.53
N PHE A 197 -24.21 -15.99 1.27
CA PHE A 197 -22.89 -15.57 0.84
C PHE A 197 -21.97 -16.80 0.75
N VAL A 198 -21.22 -16.89 -0.34
CA VAL A 198 -20.22 -17.92 -0.56
C VAL A 198 -18.87 -17.24 -0.76
N TRP A 199 -17.90 -17.56 0.10
CA TRP A 199 -16.55 -17.05 -0.07
C TRP A 199 -15.97 -17.56 -1.38
N GLY A 200 -15.50 -16.64 -2.21
CA GLY A 200 -14.72 -16.94 -3.40
C GLY A 200 -13.93 -15.71 -3.86
N PRO A 201 -13.21 -15.82 -4.99
CA PRO A 201 -12.59 -14.68 -5.65
C PRO A 201 -13.60 -13.56 -5.87
N ARG A 202 -13.17 -12.32 -5.65
CA ARG A 202 -13.97 -11.10 -5.87
C ARG A 202 -15.29 -11.02 -5.11
N ASN A 203 -15.55 -11.89 -4.13
CA ASN A 203 -16.79 -11.87 -3.36
C ASN A 203 -16.51 -11.50 -1.90
N HIS A 204 -17.13 -10.42 -1.43
CA HIS A 204 -16.90 -9.85 -0.11
C HIS A 204 -18.16 -9.85 0.75
N LEU A 205 -18.02 -10.20 2.03
CA LEU A 205 -19.05 -10.02 3.04
C LEU A 205 -18.60 -8.93 4.02
N VAL A 206 -19.39 -7.87 4.10
CA VAL A 206 -19.16 -6.68 4.93
C VAL A 206 -20.22 -6.60 6.00
N LEU A 207 -19.80 -6.65 7.26
CA LEU A 207 -20.69 -6.42 8.40
C LEU A 207 -20.46 -5.04 9.00
N TYR A 208 -21.51 -4.27 9.22
CA TYR A 208 -21.48 -3.14 10.15
C TYR A 208 -22.01 -3.58 11.51
N LEU A 209 -21.24 -3.37 12.57
CA LEU A 209 -21.58 -3.77 13.93
C LEU A 209 -22.20 -2.60 14.71
N GLY A 210 -23.47 -2.72 15.08
CA GLY A 210 -24.19 -1.70 15.82
C GLY A 210 -23.95 -1.76 17.33
N GLY A 211 -23.74 -0.58 17.94
CA GLY A 211 -23.66 -0.43 19.40
C GLY A 211 -22.61 -1.35 20.02
N SER A 212 -21.55 -1.61 19.27
CA SER A 212 -20.69 -2.77 19.43
C SER A 212 -20.06 -2.84 20.84
N PRO A 213 -20.10 -4.00 21.51
CA PRO A 213 -19.44 -4.18 22.80
C PRO A 213 -17.95 -3.81 22.74
N SER A 214 -17.37 -3.45 23.88
CA SER A 214 -15.93 -3.15 24.00
C SER A 214 -15.00 -4.31 23.61
N THR A 215 -15.55 -5.51 23.42
CA THR A 215 -14.82 -6.69 22.93
C THR A 215 -14.62 -6.70 21.41
N CYS A 216 -15.31 -5.83 20.67
CA CYS A 216 -15.20 -5.74 19.22
C CYS A 216 -14.20 -4.65 18.81
N TYR A 217 -13.28 -5.02 17.92
CA TYR A 217 -12.35 -4.09 17.28
C TYR A 217 -13.07 -3.09 16.37
N PRO A 218 -12.47 -1.91 16.09
CA PRO A 218 -13.03 -0.97 15.12
C PRO A 218 -13.18 -1.53 13.70
N GLY A 219 -12.15 -2.23 13.25
CA GLY A 219 -12.07 -2.88 11.95
C GLY A 219 -11.43 -4.26 12.10
N LEU A 220 -11.81 -5.17 11.22
CA LEU A 220 -11.24 -6.51 11.15
C LEU A 220 -11.57 -7.12 9.79
N GLY A 221 -10.57 -7.68 9.13
CA GLY A 221 -10.71 -8.25 7.79
C GLY A 221 -9.84 -9.47 7.56
N THR A 222 -10.31 -10.40 6.74
CA THR A 222 -9.43 -11.44 6.19
C THR A 222 -8.42 -10.83 5.22
N VAL A 223 -7.19 -11.34 5.22
CA VAL A 223 -6.17 -10.91 4.26
C VAL A 223 -6.22 -11.82 3.03
N GLY A 224 -6.34 -11.22 1.85
CA GLY A 224 -6.34 -11.93 0.58
C GLY A 224 -4.95 -12.42 0.15
N GLY A 225 -4.92 -13.24 -0.90
CA GLY A 225 -3.67 -13.67 -1.54
C GLY A 225 -3.31 -12.88 -2.81
N SER A 226 -4.24 -12.08 -3.32
CA SER A 226 -4.07 -11.25 -4.53
C SER A 226 -5.14 -10.18 -4.62
N VAL A 227 -5.00 -9.26 -5.59
CA VAL A 227 -6.01 -8.26 -5.96
C VAL A 227 -7.36 -8.88 -6.37
N GLU A 228 -7.39 -10.16 -6.77
CA GLU A 228 -8.61 -10.89 -7.15
C GLU A 228 -9.34 -11.51 -5.96
N SER A 229 -8.77 -11.40 -4.76
CA SER A 229 -9.29 -12.09 -3.58
C SER A 229 -10.59 -11.46 -3.09
N GLY A 230 -11.54 -12.32 -2.70
CA GLY A 230 -12.67 -11.96 -1.86
C GLY A 230 -12.39 -12.29 -0.40
N GLY A 231 -13.30 -11.93 0.49
CA GLY A 231 -13.14 -12.24 1.90
C GLY A 231 -14.18 -11.63 2.81
N TYR A 232 -13.93 -11.73 4.10
CA TYR A 232 -14.80 -11.20 5.14
C TYR A 232 -14.21 -9.94 5.73
N LEU A 233 -15.06 -8.98 6.07
CA LEU A 233 -14.68 -7.87 6.95
C LEU A 233 -15.85 -7.44 7.82
N TYR A 234 -15.55 -6.84 8.96
CA TYR A 234 -16.51 -6.06 9.71
C TYR A 234 -15.92 -4.72 10.13
N VAL A 235 -16.80 -3.75 10.38
CA VAL A 235 -16.47 -2.45 10.96
C VAL A 235 -17.48 -2.08 12.03
N ASN A 236 -17.05 -1.37 13.09
CA ASN A 236 -17.95 -0.80 14.11
C ASN A 236 -18.14 0.73 13.96
N GLY A 237 -17.70 1.28 12.82
CA GLY A 237 -17.91 2.65 12.36
C GLY A 237 -18.01 2.68 10.84
N SER A 238 -18.55 3.75 10.26
CA SER A 238 -18.75 3.85 8.80
C SER A 238 -17.80 4.84 8.12
N SER A 239 -16.68 5.17 8.75
CA SER A 239 -15.70 6.03 8.09
C SER A 239 -15.28 5.38 6.78
N PRO A 240 -15.35 6.08 5.63
CA PRO A 240 -14.90 5.53 4.36
C PRO A 240 -13.43 5.09 4.38
N THR A 241 -12.60 5.71 5.21
CA THR A 241 -11.18 5.34 5.34
C THR A 241 -10.99 3.98 5.99
N LEU A 242 -11.74 3.71 7.07
CA LEU A 242 -11.78 2.41 7.71
C LEU A 242 -12.31 1.33 6.76
N VAL A 243 -13.44 1.59 6.10
CA VAL A 243 -13.99 0.60 5.16
C VAL A 243 -13.02 0.34 3.99
N ALA A 244 -12.37 1.38 3.46
CA ALA A 244 -11.36 1.21 2.41
C ALA A 244 -10.15 0.40 2.90
N HIS A 245 -9.68 0.63 4.13
CA HIS A 245 -8.62 -0.12 4.79
C HIS A 245 -8.94 -1.61 4.84
N GLU A 246 -10.11 -1.97 5.35
CA GLU A 246 -10.53 -3.38 5.45
C GLU A 246 -10.66 -4.06 4.08
N PHE A 247 -11.11 -3.33 3.06
CA PHE A 247 -11.08 -3.85 1.69
C PHE A 247 -9.64 -4.08 1.20
N GLY A 248 -8.69 -3.21 1.57
CA GLY A 248 -7.28 -3.39 1.26
C GLY A 248 -6.72 -4.72 1.78
N HIS A 249 -7.10 -5.13 2.99
CA HIS A 249 -6.75 -6.46 3.51
C HIS A 249 -7.28 -7.58 2.61
N ASN A 250 -8.56 -7.55 2.26
CA ASN A 250 -9.13 -8.54 1.35
C ASN A 250 -8.42 -8.56 -0.01
N LEU A 251 -7.84 -7.45 -0.46
CA LEU A 251 -7.06 -7.35 -1.70
C LEU A 251 -5.57 -7.76 -1.54
N SER A 252 -5.19 -8.36 -0.41
CA SER A 252 -3.85 -8.86 -0.02
C SER A 252 -2.91 -7.88 0.68
N LEU A 253 -3.35 -6.67 1.01
CA LEU A 253 -2.49 -5.69 1.65
C LEU A 253 -2.35 -5.93 3.16
N GLY A 254 -1.14 -5.73 3.67
CA GLY A 254 -0.89 -5.59 5.10
C GLY A 254 -0.89 -4.12 5.52
N HIS A 255 -0.55 -3.84 6.77
CA HIS A 255 -0.49 -2.49 7.29
C HIS A 255 0.67 -1.66 6.74
N SER A 256 0.43 -0.35 6.65
CA SER A 256 1.45 0.67 6.45
C SER A 256 1.88 1.23 7.81
N ASN A 257 3.02 0.75 8.27
CA ASN A 257 3.56 1.06 9.59
C ASN A 257 4.71 2.06 9.50
N GLY A 258 5.26 2.47 10.63
CA GLY A 258 6.48 3.27 10.70
C GLY A 258 7.59 2.56 11.46
N LEU A 259 8.84 2.82 11.10
CA LEU A 259 10.01 2.43 11.87
C LEU A 259 10.73 3.69 12.37
N GLN A 260 10.75 3.87 13.69
CA GLN A 260 11.46 4.98 14.33
C GLN A 260 12.69 4.44 15.04
N CYS A 261 13.86 5.04 14.79
CA CYS A 261 15.11 4.67 15.47
C CYS A 261 15.75 5.90 16.13
N ASP A 262 16.56 5.68 17.17
CA ASP A 262 17.19 6.79 17.90
C ASP A 262 18.23 7.47 17.01
N ARG A 263 17.90 8.68 16.50
CA ARG A 263 18.78 9.51 15.65
C ARG A 263 19.33 8.78 14.42
N ARG A 264 18.65 7.73 13.96
CA ARG A 264 19.01 6.96 12.77
C ARG A 264 17.74 6.69 11.96
N PRO A 265 17.82 6.62 10.64
CA PRO A 265 16.63 6.43 9.83
C PRO A 265 16.26 4.95 9.66
N ASP A 266 17.15 4.02 10.00
CA ASP A 266 16.94 2.59 9.76
C ASP A 266 17.71 1.69 10.77
N GLY A 267 17.30 0.43 10.84
CA GLY A 267 17.94 -0.61 11.64
C GLY A 267 17.81 -2.00 11.03
N ARG A 268 18.57 -2.96 11.56
CA ARG A 268 18.51 -4.36 11.16
C ARG A 268 17.57 -5.12 12.08
N TYR A 269 16.64 -5.88 11.52
CA TYR A 269 15.84 -6.81 12.31
C TYR A 269 16.60 -8.12 12.54
N SER A 270 16.52 -8.64 13.76
CA SER A 270 17.07 -9.93 14.15
C SER A 270 15.91 -10.87 14.45
N SER A 271 15.70 -11.88 13.58
CA SER A 271 14.69 -12.92 13.79
C SER A 271 14.99 -13.80 15.01
N THR A 272 16.27 -13.91 15.41
CA THR A 272 16.69 -14.68 16.58
C THR A 272 16.26 -14.01 17.88
N THR A 273 16.49 -12.71 18.00
CA THR A 273 16.13 -11.93 19.22
C THR A 273 14.75 -11.28 19.11
N ARG A 274 14.10 -11.38 17.95
CA ARG A 274 12.84 -10.71 17.59
C ARG A 274 12.88 -9.20 17.88
N SER A 275 14.02 -8.58 17.60
CA SER A 275 14.27 -7.18 17.95
C SER A 275 15.01 -6.45 16.83
N TRP A 276 14.89 -5.12 16.84
CA TRP A 276 15.63 -4.24 15.94
C TRP A 276 16.94 -3.77 16.58
N THR A 277 17.97 -3.53 15.75
CA THR A 277 19.15 -2.75 16.16
C THR A 277 18.81 -1.25 16.25
N ASN A 278 19.79 -0.42 16.67
CA ASN A 278 19.65 1.05 16.75
C ASN A 278 18.47 1.53 17.60
N SER A 279 18.03 0.70 18.56
CA SER A 279 16.85 0.95 19.38
C SER A 279 15.60 1.26 18.54
N CYS A 280 15.51 0.72 17.32
CA CYS A 280 14.34 0.99 16.48
C CYS A 280 13.09 0.36 17.08
N THR A 281 11.95 1.03 16.87
CA THR A 281 10.65 0.48 17.21
C THR A 281 9.69 0.61 16.04
N ARG A 282 9.02 -0.50 15.71
CA ARG A 282 7.89 -0.55 14.80
C ARG A 282 6.67 0.13 15.44
N ARG A 283 5.93 0.89 14.66
CA ARG A 283 4.74 1.64 15.08
C ARG A 283 3.61 1.35 14.13
N GLU A 284 2.58 0.68 14.63
CA GLU A 284 1.42 0.35 13.81
C GLU A 284 0.78 1.59 13.25
N TYR A 285 0.34 1.51 12.00
CA TYR A 285 -0.46 2.54 11.32
C TYR A 285 0.20 3.91 11.20
N ARG A 286 1.50 4.02 11.51
CA ARG A 286 2.19 5.31 11.58
C ARG A 286 2.39 5.99 10.22
N ASP A 287 2.16 5.28 9.12
CA ASP A 287 2.19 5.90 7.80
C ASP A 287 0.84 6.52 7.46
N TYR A 288 0.66 7.79 7.82
CA TYR A 288 -0.59 8.53 7.62
C TYR A 288 -0.84 8.93 6.16
N TYR A 289 0.08 8.63 5.24
CA TYR A 289 -0.07 8.92 3.81
C TYR A 289 -0.80 7.81 3.04
N ASP A 290 -0.93 6.62 3.64
CA ASP A 290 -1.44 5.41 2.99
C ASP A 290 -2.73 4.95 3.67
N VAL A 291 -3.70 4.49 2.88
CA VAL A 291 -4.98 3.94 3.37
C VAL A 291 -4.80 2.76 4.33
N MET A 292 -3.73 1.97 4.16
CA MET A 292 -3.37 0.86 5.05
C MET A 292 -2.60 1.31 6.30
N GLY A 293 -2.35 2.62 6.45
CA GLY A 293 -1.92 3.22 7.70
C GLY A 293 -3.11 3.52 8.60
N VAL A 294 -3.04 4.62 9.35
CA VAL A 294 -4.14 5.01 10.25
C VAL A 294 -5.41 5.31 9.46
N SER A 295 -6.55 4.86 9.97
CA SER A 295 -7.86 5.29 9.47
C SER A 295 -8.24 6.63 10.08
N TRP A 296 -8.22 7.68 9.28
CA TRP A 296 -8.50 9.07 9.67
C TRP A 296 -9.24 9.81 8.55
N ASP A 297 -9.24 11.15 8.54
CA ASP A 297 -10.04 11.94 7.59
C ASP A 297 -9.52 11.87 6.14
N GLN A 298 -8.28 11.41 5.92
CA GLN A 298 -7.63 11.41 4.61
C GLN A 298 -7.31 9.99 4.15
N LEU A 299 -7.73 9.64 2.93
CA LEU A 299 -7.31 8.39 2.28
C LEU A 299 -5.87 8.46 1.74
N GLY A 300 -5.45 9.64 1.26
CA GLY A 300 -4.21 9.79 0.50
C GLY A 300 -4.18 8.91 -0.76
N SER A 301 -3.14 9.07 -1.56
CA SER A 301 -2.83 8.14 -2.65
C SER A 301 -2.31 6.83 -2.05
N LEU A 302 -2.59 5.69 -2.66
CA LEU A 302 -2.01 4.40 -2.27
C LEU A 302 -0.48 4.48 -2.41
N SER A 303 0.27 4.04 -1.40
CA SER A 303 1.73 3.98 -1.54
C SER A 303 2.11 3.07 -2.70
N THR A 304 3.22 3.40 -3.32
CA THR A 304 3.78 2.58 -4.39
C THR A 304 4.25 1.23 -3.87
N PHE A 305 4.47 1.06 -2.56
CA PHE A 305 4.69 -0.26 -1.95
C PHE A 305 3.44 -1.15 -2.10
N HIS A 306 2.27 -0.66 -1.69
CA HIS A 306 1.03 -1.42 -1.82
C HIS A 306 0.59 -1.54 -3.29
N ALA A 307 0.77 -0.51 -4.12
CA ALA A 307 0.51 -0.60 -5.55
C ALA A 307 1.39 -1.65 -6.25
N GLN A 308 2.66 -1.79 -5.84
CA GLN A 308 3.53 -2.86 -6.31
C GLN A 308 3.00 -4.24 -5.90
N ARG A 309 2.57 -4.39 -4.64
CA ARG A 309 2.03 -5.65 -4.13
C ARG A 309 0.77 -6.08 -4.89
N LEU A 310 -0.10 -5.15 -5.24
CA LEU A 310 -1.28 -5.42 -6.07
C LEU A 310 -0.94 -5.67 -7.54
N GLY A 311 0.30 -5.38 -7.98
CA GLY A 311 0.70 -5.51 -9.38
C GLY A 311 0.05 -4.47 -10.30
N VAL A 312 -0.34 -3.30 -9.77
CA VAL A 312 -1.09 -2.28 -10.53
C VAL A 312 -0.21 -1.16 -11.12
N LEU A 313 1.11 -1.24 -10.91
CA LEU A 313 2.06 -0.34 -11.57
C LEU A 313 2.44 -0.89 -12.95
N ALA A 314 2.16 -0.13 -14.00
CA ALA A 314 2.55 -0.47 -15.36
C ALA A 314 4.07 -0.42 -15.56
N ALA A 315 4.54 -1.01 -16.66
CA ALA A 315 5.92 -0.88 -17.11
C ALA A 315 6.30 0.61 -17.24
N GLY A 316 7.46 0.98 -16.67
CA GLY A 316 7.92 2.37 -16.63
C GLY A 316 7.38 3.22 -15.46
N GLN A 317 6.42 2.70 -14.67
CA GLN A 317 5.99 3.34 -13.42
C GLN A 317 6.84 2.95 -12.21
N ILE A 318 7.58 1.86 -12.34
CA ILE A 318 8.55 1.36 -11.36
C ILE A 318 9.90 1.15 -12.05
N SER A 319 10.99 1.45 -11.34
CA SER A 319 12.34 1.07 -11.74
C SER A 319 13.06 0.40 -10.58
N THR A 320 13.80 -0.68 -10.84
CA THR A 320 14.66 -1.33 -9.84
C THR A 320 16.06 -0.78 -9.95
N VAL A 321 16.60 -0.27 -8.84
CA VAL A 321 17.92 0.32 -8.73
C VAL A 321 18.84 -0.63 -7.96
N THR A 322 19.83 -1.18 -8.65
CA THR A 322 20.86 -2.08 -8.09
C THR A 322 22.27 -1.49 -8.12
N ALA A 323 22.44 -0.33 -8.77
CA ALA A 323 23.68 0.42 -8.85
C ALA A 323 23.40 1.92 -8.71
N SER A 324 24.43 2.70 -8.40
CA SER A 324 24.30 4.13 -8.22
C SER A 324 23.63 4.80 -9.43
N SER A 325 22.56 5.55 -9.17
CA SER A 325 21.67 6.10 -10.19
C SER A 325 21.14 7.48 -9.79
N LEU A 326 21.01 8.37 -10.76
CA LEU A 326 20.28 9.64 -10.60
C LEU A 326 18.94 9.51 -11.32
N VAL A 327 17.84 9.60 -10.58
CA VAL A 327 16.51 9.26 -11.09
C VAL A 327 15.52 10.39 -10.81
N THR A 328 14.62 10.65 -11.75
CA THR A 328 13.54 11.62 -11.59
C THR A 328 12.21 10.90 -11.38
N LEU A 329 11.61 11.11 -10.21
CA LEU A 329 10.30 10.62 -9.83
C LEU A 329 9.20 11.62 -10.18
N ARG A 330 8.05 11.09 -10.61
CA ARG A 330 6.77 11.78 -10.75
C ARG A 330 5.96 11.63 -9.45
N PRO A 331 4.97 12.52 -9.19
CA PRO A 331 4.08 12.41 -8.05
C PRO A 331 3.31 11.08 -8.08
N VAL A 332 3.21 10.41 -6.94
CA VAL A 332 2.41 9.18 -6.81
C VAL A 332 0.95 9.41 -7.20
N SER A 333 0.37 10.55 -6.80
CA SER A 333 -1.02 10.95 -7.08
C SER A 333 -1.32 11.17 -8.57
N GLY A 334 -0.29 11.24 -9.41
CA GLY A 334 -0.44 11.42 -10.86
C GLY A 334 -0.54 10.11 -11.64
N HIS A 335 -0.27 8.95 -11.02
CA HIS A 335 -0.35 7.61 -11.61
C HIS A 335 0.24 7.48 -13.03
N THR A 336 1.28 8.27 -13.37
CA THR A 336 1.85 8.33 -14.72
C THR A 336 3.34 8.61 -14.70
N GLY A 337 4.07 7.98 -15.63
CA GLY A 337 5.53 7.97 -15.62
C GLY A 337 6.11 7.27 -14.39
N LEU A 338 7.42 7.41 -14.17
CA LEU A 338 8.13 6.75 -13.08
C LEU A 338 7.72 7.34 -11.73
N VAL A 339 6.90 6.62 -10.96
CA VAL A 339 6.38 7.05 -9.65
C VAL A 339 7.06 6.32 -8.48
N SER A 340 7.75 5.22 -8.75
CA SER A 340 8.34 4.36 -7.72
C SER A 340 9.75 3.90 -8.08
N LEU A 341 10.67 3.92 -7.12
CA LEU A 341 11.93 3.18 -7.19
C LEU A 341 11.87 2.01 -6.22
N ARG A 342 12.24 0.83 -6.69
CA ARG A 342 12.64 -0.27 -5.82
C ARG A 342 14.15 -0.26 -5.68
N VAL A 343 14.64 -0.16 -4.45
CA VAL A 343 16.07 -0.20 -4.15
C VAL A 343 16.34 -1.44 -3.32
N ASP A 344 17.13 -2.36 -3.85
CA ASP A 344 17.55 -3.55 -3.12
C ASP A 344 18.92 -3.27 -2.49
N ASP A 345 19.00 -3.35 -1.17
CA ASP A 345 20.26 -3.17 -0.43
C ASP A 345 21.12 -4.43 -0.61
N PRO A 346 22.40 -4.30 -1.02
CA PRO A 346 23.30 -5.43 -1.18
C PRO A 346 23.46 -6.33 0.05
N ASP A 347 23.34 -5.79 1.26
CA ASP A 347 23.43 -6.56 2.52
C ASP A 347 22.06 -7.04 3.04
N GLY A 348 21.01 -6.82 2.24
CA GLY A 348 19.65 -7.25 2.52
C GLY A 348 18.76 -6.12 3.00
N GLY A 349 17.51 -6.17 2.53
CA GLY A 349 16.53 -5.11 2.69
C GLY A 349 16.04 -4.64 1.33
N ARG A 350 14.74 -4.39 1.23
CA ARG A 350 14.12 -3.84 0.03
C ARG A 350 13.38 -2.57 0.41
N TYR A 351 13.66 -1.52 -0.34
CA TYR A 351 13.15 -0.18 -0.10
C TYR A 351 12.34 0.28 -1.30
N VAL A 352 11.32 1.07 -1.02
CA VAL A 352 10.47 1.71 -2.01
C VAL A 352 10.57 3.22 -1.80
N VAL A 353 10.94 3.95 -2.85
CA VAL A 353 11.10 5.40 -2.84
C VAL A 353 10.03 6.02 -3.72
N GLU A 354 9.30 7.00 -3.19
CA GLU A 354 8.24 7.70 -3.92
C GLU A 354 8.23 9.19 -3.61
N TYR A 355 7.62 9.97 -4.52
CA TYR A 355 7.47 11.41 -4.35
C TYR A 355 6.01 11.80 -4.08
N ARG A 356 5.80 12.54 -2.99
CA ARG A 356 4.49 13.01 -2.52
C ARG A 356 4.42 14.53 -2.35
N PRO A 357 4.05 15.28 -3.40
CA PRO A 357 3.61 16.68 -3.29
C PRO A 357 2.16 16.78 -2.82
N ALA A 358 1.74 17.99 -2.45
CA ALA A 358 0.34 18.33 -2.27
C ALA A 358 -0.37 18.50 -3.63
N SER A 359 -0.66 17.39 -4.31
CA SER A 359 -1.38 17.40 -5.58
C SER A 359 -2.22 16.15 -5.77
N GLY A 360 -3.22 16.23 -6.66
CA GLY A 360 -4.17 15.13 -6.88
C GLY A 360 -4.87 14.75 -5.57
N ARG A 361 -4.95 13.44 -5.29
CA ARG A 361 -5.52 12.92 -4.03
C ARG A 361 -4.72 13.33 -2.78
N ASP A 362 -3.48 13.76 -2.92
CA ASP A 362 -2.62 14.23 -1.82
C ASP A 362 -2.70 15.75 -1.60
N ALA A 363 -3.61 16.47 -2.28
CA ALA A 363 -3.74 17.92 -2.15
C ALA A 363 -4.03 18.40 -0.72
N TRP A 364 -4.60 17.55 0.13
CA TRP A 364 -4.84 17.83 1.55
C TRP A 364 -3.55 18.15 2.33
N LEU A 365 -2.37 17.71 1.85
CA LEU A 365 -1.08 18.03 2.46
C LEU A 365 -0.78 19.55 2.50
N ALA A 366 -1.42 20.36 1.66
CA ALA A 366 -1.28 21.81 1.65
C ALA A 366 -2.30 22.54 2.55
N ASN A 367 -3.20 21.83 3.20
CA ASN A 367 -4.24 22.40 4.05
C ASN A 367 -4.03 22.00 5.50
N ASP A 368 -3.57 22.93 6.34
CA ASP A 368 -3.26 22.67 7.76
C ASP A 368 -4.46 22.15 8.56
N SER A 369 -5.69 22.49 8.16
CA SER A 369 -6.90 22.00 8.85
C SER A 369 -7.17 20.53 8.55
N GLN A 370 -6.84 20.08 7.33
CA GLN A 370 -6.96 18.68 6.89
C GLN A 370 -5.72 17.86 7.28
N ASN A 371 -4.56 18.50 7.26
CA ASN A 371 -3.26 17.96 7.64
C ASN A 371 -2.90 18.35 9.08
N TRP A 372 -3.81 18.11 10.01
CA TRP A 372 -3.58 18.39 11.43
C TRP A 372 -2.34 17.70 12.03
N PRO A 373 -1.84 16.53 11.54
CA PRO A 373 -0.59 15.96 12.03
C PRO A 373 0.66 16.71 11.54
N GLY A 374 0.52 17.61 10.57
CA GLY A 374 1.64 18.37 10.01
C GLY A 374 2.56 17.55 9.11
N LEU A 375 2.00 16.60 8.36
CA LEU A 375 2.75 15.75 7.45
C LEU A 375 3.41 16.57 6.34
N ARG A 376 4.68 16.32 6.07
CA ARG A 376 5.41 17.07 5.05
C ARG A 376 5.25 16.49 3.66
N GLN A 377 5.27 17.36 2.66
CA GLN A 377 5.46 16.97 1.26
C GLN A 377 6.93 16.59 1.04
N GLY A 378 7.23 15.69 0.12
CA GLY A 378 8.62 15.36 -0.23
C GLY A 378 8.80 13.92 -0.70
N VAL A 379 10.02 13.41 -0.56
CA VAL A 379 10.35 12.04 -0.91
C VAL A 379 10.21 11.16 0.32
N LEU A 380 9.36 10.13 0.22
CA LEU A 380 9.16 9.13 1.27
C LEU A 380 9.93 7.86 0.92
N ILE A 381 10.39 7.17 1.95
CA ILE A 381 11.09 5.89 1.82
C ILE A 381 10.42 4.89 2.74
N ARG A 382 9.90 3.82 2.15
CA ARG A 382 9.39 2.66 2.88
C ARG A 382 10.36 1.51 2.72
N ARG A 383 10.40 0.62 3.69
CA ARG A 383 11.02 -0.70 3.53
C ARG A 383 9.96 -1.79 3.67
N VAL A 384 10.19 -2.93 3.02
CA VAL A 384 9.43 -4.15 3.30
C VAL A 384 9.67 -4.54 4.75
N ASP A 385 8.62 -4.83 5.51
CA ASP A 385 8.77 -5.38 6.86
C ASP A 385 9.42 -6.78 6.76
N PRO A 386 10.54 -7.04 7.47
CA PRO A 386 11.20 -8.34 7.42
C PRO A 386 10.39 -9.46 8.11
N THR A 387 9.32 -9.12 8.83
CA THR A 387 8.44 -10.08 9.51
C THR A 387 7.19 -10.43 8.70
N ASP A 388 6.73 -9.53 7.83
CA ASP A 388 5.61 -9.75 6.91
C ASP A 388 5.80 -8.93 5.61
N ASP A 389 5.90 -9.62 4.47
CA ASP A 389 6.11 -8.94 3.18
C ASP A 389 4.87 -8.20 2.65
N ALA A 390 3.73 -8.35 3.32
CA ALA A 390 2.52 -7.59 3.05
C ALA A 390 2.54 -6.20 3.67
N GLU A 391 3.44 -5.98 4.62
CA GLU A 391 3.51 -4.75 5.40
C GLU A 391 4.70 -3.89 5.01
N SER A 392 4.53 -2.59 5.19
CA SER A 392 5.60 -1.62 4.99
C SER A 392 5.98 -0.92 6.28
N LEU A 393 7.22 -0.44 6.31
CA LEU A 393 7.72 0.43 7.36
C LEU A 393 8.18 1.74 6.71
N LEU A 394 7.41 2.81 6.90
CA LEU A 394 7.83 4.17 6.60
C LEU A 394 9.02 4.54 7.47
N LEU A 395 10.12 4.90 6.83
CA LEU A 395 11.34 5.32 7.49
C LEU A 395 11.31 6.81 7.79
N ASP A 396 11.86 7.17 8.93
CA ASP A 396 11.99 8.55 9.37
C ASP A 396 13.20 9.21 8.67
N GLY A 397 12.93 10.12 7.74
CA GLY A 397 13.94 10.91 7.03
C GLY A 397 14.62 11.99 7.88
N THR A 398 14.08 12.28 9.07
CA THR A 398 14.55 13.32 10.00
C THR A 398 14.60 12.79 11.44
N PRO A 399 15.28 11.65 11.67
CA PRO A 399 15.11 10.86 12.88
C PRO A 399 15.46 11.62 14.14
N THR A 400 14.51 11.67 15.07
CA THR A 400 14.68 12.29 16.38
C THR A 400 15.02 11.28 17.48
N VAL A 401 15.15 11.78 18.71
CA VAL A 401 15.33 10.94 19.90
C VAL A 401 14.01 10.30 20.34
N PRO A 402 14.05 9.16 21.07
CA PRO A 402 12.84 8.47 21.53
C PRO A 402 11.81 9.34 22.25
N LEU A 403 12.26 10.35 23.00
CA LEU A 403 11.39 11.27 23.74
C LEU A 403 10.54 12.17 22.83
N SER A 404 10.91 12.35 21.56
CA SER A 404 10.20 13.20 20.59
C SER A 404 9.27 12.42 19.66
N TRP A 405 9.38 11.09 19.64
CA TRP A 405 8.68 10.24 18.68
C TRP A 405 7.17 10.37 18.69
N SER A 406 6.53 10.70 19.81
CA SER A 406 5.06 10.82 19.86
C SER A 406 4.51 12.02 19.09
N THR A 407 5.34 13.02 18.83
CA THR A 407 4.98 14.26 18.12
C THR A 407 5.71 14.44 16.80
N ASP A 408 6.66 13.56 16.49
CA ASP A 408 7.49 13.64 15.31
C ASP A 408 6.88 12.86 14.13
N PHE A 409 6.11 13.57 13.31
CA PHE A 409 5.51 13.04 12.08
C PHE A 409 6.31 13.42 10.83
N ASP A 410 7.46 14.08 10.98
CA ASP A 410 8.30 14.47 9.86
C ASP A 410 9.08 13.25 9.36
N THR A 411 8.70 12.76 8.19
CA THR A 411 9.32 11.57 7.58
C THR A 411 9.85 11.84 6.18
N ALA A 412 9.40 12.93 5.56
CA ALA A 412 9.69 13.24 4.17
C ALA A 412 11.04 13.93 4.00
N LEU A 413 11.92 13.34 3.18
CA LEU A 413 13.16 13.98 2.79
C LEU A 413 12.89 15.21 1.93
N GLN A 414 13.44 16.35 2.38
CA GLN A 414 13.45 17.62 1.67
C GLN A 414 14.68 17.72 0.74
N PRO A 415 14.72 18.65 -0.23
CA PRO A 415 15.93 18.91 -1.02
C PRO A 415 17.18 19.05 -0.16
N GLY A 416 18.24 18.33 -0.51
CA GLY A 416 19.49 18.25 0.25
C GLY A 416 19.51 17.18 1.34
N GLY A 417 18.35 16.71 1.79
CA GLY A 417 18.20 15.63 2.76
C GLY A 417 18.59 14.26 2.21
N SER A 418 19.01 13.37 3.09
CA SER A 418 19.40 12.01 2.74
C SER A 418 19.09 11.00 3.82
N LEU A 419 18.76 9.78 3.41
CA LEU A 419 18.61 8.61 4.26
C LEU A 419 19.70 7.60 3.93
N THR A 420 20.32 7.03 4.95
CA THR A 420 21.27 5.92 4.81
C THR A 420 20.63 4.66 5.38
N THR A 421 20.57 3.61 4.58
CA THR A 421 20.07 2.27 4.97
C THR A 421 20.90 1.68 6.12
N TRP A 422 20.35 0.68 6.82
CA TRP A 422 21.02 0.09 7.99
C TRP A 422 22.43 -0.44 7.69
N SER A 423 22.67 -0.93 6.47
CA SER A 423 23.96 -1.47 6.04
C SER A 423 25.04 -0.39 5.89
N GLY A 424 24.64 0.86 5.69
CA GLY A 424 25.53 1.95 5.28
C GLY A 424 25.91 1.92 3.79
N ARG A 425 25.49 0.91 3.03
CA ARG A 425 25.89 0.72 1.62
C ARG A 425 25.02 1.51 0.66
N VAL A 426 23.75 1.73 1.01
CA VAL A 426 22.82 2.51 0.19
C VAL A 426 22.50 3.85 0.86
N VAL A 427 22.73 4.95 0.12
CA VAL A 427 22.34 6.31 0.49
C VAL A 427 21.34 6.85 -0.54
N ILE A 428 20.17 7.27 -0.08
CA ILE A 428 19.12 7.88 -0.89
C ILE A 428 19.09 9.36 -0.56
N LYS A 429 19.42 10.21 -1.53
CA LYS A 429 19.51 11.66 -1.37
C LYS A 429 18.55 12.39 -2.30
N VAL A 430 17.82 13.35 -1.77
CA VAL A 430 16.97 14.23 -2.58
C VAL A 430 17.82 15.38 -3.12
N VAL A 431 17.93 15.48 -4.44
CA VAL A 431 18.73 16.52 -5.11
C VAL A 431 17.89 17.76 -5.35
N THR A 432 16.74 17.60 -5.99
CA THR A 432 15.79 18.69 -6.26
C THR A 432 14.36 18.22 -6.12
N VAL A 433 13.47 19.14 -5.77
CA VAL A 433 12.02 18.93 -5.77
C VAL A 433 11.37 20.13 -6.44
N SER A 434 10.36 19.86 -7.26
CA SER A 434 9.40 20.83 -7.80
C SER A 434 8.00 20.21 -7.68
N GLY A 435 6.93 20.99 -7.78
CA GLY A 435 5.56 20.47 -7.62
C GLY A 435 5.16 19.33 -8.58
N SER A 436 5.95 19.05 -9.62
CA SER A 436 5.67 17.96 -10.58
C SER A 436 6.71 16.86 -10.63
N ARG A 437 7.86 16.99 -9.92
CA ARG A 437 8.99 16.07 -10.03
C ARG A 437 9.93 16.17 -8.82
N ALA A 438 10.51 15.04 -8.41
CA ALA A 438 11.67 14.99 -7.50
C ALA A 438 12.84 14.27 -8.17
N THR A 439 14.05 14.82 -8.08
CA THR A 439 15.28 14.14 -8.51
C THR A 439 15.95 13.53 -7.30
N VAL A 440 16.15 12.22 -7.33
CA VAL A 440 16.73 11.41 -6.26
C VAL A 440 18.01 10.78 -6.75
N LEU A 441 19.08 10.96 -5.98
CA LEU A 441 20.32 10.24 -6.14
C LEU A 441 20.29 9.02 -5.23
N VAL A 442 20.38 7.83 -5.80
CA VAL A 442 20.63 6.59 -5.07
C VAL A 442 22.09 6.25 -5.25
N GLN A 443 22.87 6.23 -4.18
CA GLN A 443 24.27 5.79 -4.18
C GLN A 443 24.35 4.40 -3.57
N VAL A 444 25.07 3.50 -4.24
CA VAL A 444 25.35 2.14 -3.77
C VAL A 444 26.87 2.00 -3.63
N ASP A 445 27.34 1.49 -2.48
CA ASP A 445 28.75 1.30 -2.15
C ASP A 445 29.60 2.56 -2.24
N GLY A 446 29.02 3.72 -1.95
CA GLY A 446 29.69 5.02 -2.06
C GLY A 446 30.07 5.40 -3.51
N LYS A 447 29.62 4.66 -4.51
CA LYS A 447 29.94 4.92 -5.92
C LYS A 447 29.07 6.07 -6.44
N SER A 448 29.65 6.91 -7.29
CA SER A 448 28.87 7.89 -8.07
C SER A 448 28.06 7.17 -9.16
N PRO A 449 26.90 7.70 -9.55
CA PRO A 449 26.21 7.21 -10.74
C PRO A 449 27.13 7.28 -11.94
N THR A 450 27.10 6.23 -12.77
CA THR A 450 27.76 6.32 -14.07
C THR A 450 27.02 7.38 -14.88
N PRO A 451 27.70 8.41 -15.44
CA PRO A 451 27.01 9.39 -16.26
C PRO A 451 26.33 8.66 -17.42
N THR A 452 25.02 8.80 -17.54
CA THR A 452 24.30 8.36 -18.72
C THR A 452 24.80 9.22 -19.87
N VAL A 453 25.69 8.68 -20.70
CA VAL A 453 26.04 9.30 -21.98
C VAL A 453 24.83 9.14 -22.88
N THR A 454 23.95 10.14 -22.86
CA THR A 454 22.96 10.30 -23.92
C THR A 454 23.73 10.63 -25.18
N VAL A 455 24.08 9.63 -25.99
CA VAL A 455 24.54 9.86 -27.35
C VAL A 455 23.35 10.49 -28.08
N LEU A 456 23.39 11.81 -28.25
CA LEU A 456 22.46 12.50 -29.14
C LEU A 456 22.58 11.80 -30.50
N PRO A 457 21.46 11.43 -31.16
CA PRO A 457 21.54 10.95 -32.53
C PRO A 457 22.31 11.99 -33.34
N PRO A 458 23.26 11.59 -34.21
CA PRO A 458 24.01 12.54 -34.99
C PRO A 458 23.01 13.44 -35.71
N THR A 459 23.09 14.74 -35.42
CA THR A 459 22.39 15.74 -36.21
C THR A 459 22.86 15.53 -37.64
N ASP A 460 21.92 15.14 -38.50
CA ASP A 460 22.12 15.00 -39.92
C ASP A 460 22.89 16.24 -40.41
N PRO A 461 24.12 16.10 -40.96
CA PRO A 461 24.85 17.26 -41.42
C PRO A 461 24.01 17.91 -42.51
N GLU A 462 23.53 19.10 -42.18
CA GLU A 462 22.92 20.10 -43.03
C GLU A 462 23.16 19.80 -44.50
N ARG A 463 22.13 19.25 -45.16
CA ARG A 463 22.09 19.11 -46.60
C ARG A 463 22.09 20.52 -47.17
N ILE A 464 23.28 21.09 -47.37
CA ILE A 464 23.50 22.27 -48.20
C ILE A 464 22.90 21.92 -49.57
N PRO A 465 21.87 22.64 -50.05
CA PRO A 465 21.35 22.41 -51.38
C PRO A 465 22.47 22.72 -52.37
N ARG A 466 22.91 21.72 -53.16
CA ARG A 466 23.75 21.96 -54.33
C ARG A 466 22.95 22.79 -55.32
N VAL A 467 23.32 24.05 -55.50
CA VAL A 467 22.93 24.85 -56.65
C VAL A 467 23.68 24.29 -57.87
N PRO A 468 22.99 23.86 -58.95
CA PRO A 468 23.66 23.49 -60.18
C PRO A 468 24.34 24.72 -60.79
N LEU A 469 25.64 24.59 -61.07
CA LEU A 469 26.40 25.54 -61.89
C LEU A 469 25.82 25.55 -63.30
N THR A 470 25.25 26.68 -63.72
CA THR A 470 25.00 26.98 -65.13
C THR A 470 26.20 27.73 -65.71
N ASP A 471 26.71 27.22 -66.83
CA ASP A 471 27.83 27.77 -67.60
C ASP A 471 27.61 29.22 -68.11
N PRO A 472 28.70 29.97 -68.39
CA PRO A 472 28.64 31.40 -68.64
C PRO A 472 28.30 31.71 -70.10
N VAL A 473 27.34 32.62 -70.31
CA VAL A 473 27.17 33.32 -71.59
C VAL A 473 27.83 34.69 -71.49
N THR A 474 28.80 34.90 -72.37
CA THR A 474 29.58 36.14 -72.58
C THR A 474 28.80 37.22 -73.35
N THR A 475 29.26 38.48 -73.15
CA THR A 475 29.07 39.73 -73.93
C THR A 475 27.78 40.54 -73.63
N THR A 476 27.73 41.88 -73.50
CA THR A 476 28.66 43.01 -73.73
C THR A 476 28.05 44.33 -73.17
N ASN A 477 28.91 45.33 -72.90
CA ASN A 477 28.66 46.81 -72.92
C ASN A 477 27.94 47.58 -71.78
N ARG A 478 28.77 48.14 -70.89
CA ARG A 478 28.93 49.57 -70.41
C ARG A 478 27.89 50.67 -70.80
N PRO A 479 27.89 51.86 -70.14
CA PRO A 479 27.31 52.22 -68.83
C PRO A 479 26.32 53.42 -68.90
N ARG A 480 25.56 53.73 -67.83
CA ARG A 480 25.01 55.09 -67.63
C ARG A 480 24.66 55.42 -66.17
N THR A 481 24.72 56.72 -65.91
CA THR A 481 24.98 57.45 -64.66
C THR A 481 23.74 58.00 -63.95
N ALA A 482 23.94 58.34 -62.66
CA ALA A 482 23.45 59.52 -61.91
C ALA A 482 22.07 59.50 -61.19
N GLY A 483 22.08 60.08 -59.98
CA GLY A 483 20.95 60.81 -59.38
C GLY A 483 20.59 60.37 -57.95
N HIS A 484 21.21 60.95 -56.91
CA HIS A 484 20.69 62.06 -56.07
C HIS A 484 19.77 61.65 -54.88
N LEU A 485 20.29 61.89 -53.67
CA LEU A 485 19.60 62.13 -52.38
C LEU A 485 18.59 63.33 -52.49
N PRO A 486 17.71 63.68 -51.50
CA PRO A 486 17.87 63.51 -50.05
C PRO A 486 16.59 63.33 -49.17
N ARG A 487 16.87 63.28 -47.86
CA ARG A 487 16.05 63.31 -46.62
C ARG A 487 14.90 64.35 -46.56
N ARG A 488 13.86 64.02 -45.77
CA ARG A 488 13.11 64.92 -44.85
C ARG A 488 12.34 64.07 -43.81
N GLN A 489 12.70 64.06 -42.53
CA GLN A 489 12.31 64.95 -41.40
C GLN A 489 10.88 64.79 -40.85
N VAL A 490 10.80 64.15 -39.68
CA VAL A 490 10.12 64.55 -38.41
C VAL A 490 8.64 64.98 -38.43
N ARG A 491 7.82 64.27 -37.63
CA ARG A 491 6.88 64.91 -36.68
C ARG A 491 6.41 63.98 -35.55
N THR A 492 6.70 64.39 -34.33
CA THR A 492 6.12 64.02 -33.03
C THR A 492 4.71 64.62 -32.87
N VAL A 493 3.76 63.90 -32.23
CA VAL A 493 2.75 64.47 -31.29
C VAL A 493 2.28 63.41 -30.28
N SER A 494 1.97 63.91 -29.09
CA SER A 494 1.79 63.41 -27.73
C SER A 494 0.63 62.46 -27.36
N ALA A 495 0.76 62.00 -26.11
CA ALA A 495 -0.12 61.23 -25.23
C ALA A 495 -1.53 61.77 -25.00
N THR A 496 -2.45 60.90 -24.54
CA THR A 496 -3.42 61.18 -23.45
C THR A 496 -3.94 59.88 -22.81
N THR A 497 -3.95 59.89 -21.48
CA THR A 497 -4.48 58.96 -20.46
C THR A 497 -6.01 58.80 -20.52
N ILE A 498 -6.58 57.67 -20.04
CA ILE A 498 -7.67 57.59 -19.02
C ILE A 498 -8.07 56.14 -18.71
N ARG A 499 -8.32 55.94 -17.41
CA ARG A 499 -8.71 54.75 -16.65
C ARG A 499 -10.01 54.09 -17.11
N ARG A 500 -10.15 52.80 -16.79
CA ARG A 500 -11.12 52.27 -15.83
C ARG A 500 -10.53 51.08 -15.09
#